data_AF-A0AAD6BPM3-F1
#
_entry.id   AF-A0AAD6BPM3-F1
#
_cell.length_a   1.000
_cell.length_b   1.000
_cell.length_c   1.000
_cell.angle_alpha   90.00
_cell.angle_beta   90.00
_cell.angle_gamma   90.00
#
_symmetry.space_group_name_H-M   'P 1'
#
loop_
_entity.id
_entity.type
_entity.pdbx_description
1 polymer ?
#
loop_
_entity_poly.entity_id
_entity_poly.type
_entity_poly.pdbx_seq_one_letter_code
_entity_poly.pdbx_strand_id
1 'polypeptide(L)'
;MSGDDTSQSPADLSDSQTVMLSCSSRCICAWASSLKGPAEVVHRYKKVLKNLGRVRTMSEAFRINNVDRGTIKMTAPIAELKIVDPDTFETLKFDPAIDTLLSFAKKCATNVTVDKKAQIEDMKAKGKLLPLLMKY
;
A
#
# COMPACT_ATOMS: atom_id res chain seq x y z
N MET A 1 -39.75 -24.87 1.88
CA MET A 1 -38.84 -24.37 2.92
C MET A 1 -37.72 -25.38 3.02
N SER A 2 -36.64 -25.14 2.28
CA SER A 2 -35.42 -25.94 2.37
C SER A 2 -34.34 -24.97 2.81
N GLY A 3 -33.96 -25.06 4.08
CA GLY A 3 -32.69 -24.52 4.54
C GLY A 3 -31.63 -25.57 4.28
N ASP A 4 -30.49 -25.15 3.74
CA ASP A 4 -29.22 -25.63 4.25
C ASP A 4 -28.15 -24.57 4.04
N ASP A 5 -27.37 -24.45 5.10
CA ASP A 5 -26.39 -23.44 5.42
C ASP A 5 -25.15 -23.64 4.56
N THR A 6 -24.63 -22.58 3.93
CA THR A 6 -23.24 -22.58 3.47
C THR A 6 -22.61 -21.27 3.91
N SER A 7 -22.34 -21.27 5.21
CA SER A 7 -21.22 -20.58 5.83
C SER A 7 -19.95 -20.74 5.00
N GLN A 8 -19.41 -19.63 4.50
CA GLN A 8 -17.98 -19.47 4.25
C GLN A 8 -17.63 -17.98 4.16
N SER A 9 -17.33 -17.42 5.33
CA SER A 9 -16.37 -16.33 5.51
C SER A 9 -15.27 -16.85 6.43
N PRO A 10 -14.05 -16.27 6.49
CA PRO A 10 -13.40 -15.33 5.58
C PRO A 10 -12.10 -15.91 5.01
N ALA A 11 -11.64 -15.36 3.88
CA ALA A 11 -10.31 -15.66 3.36
C ALA A 11 -9.24 -15.31 4.41
N ASP A 12 -8.52 -16.36 4.80
CA ASP A 12 -7.33 -16.37 5.64
C ASP A 12 -6.25 -15.49 5.00
N LEU A 13 -6.17 -14.24 5.47
CA LEU A 13 -5.02 -13.38 5.24
C LEU A 13 -3.87 -13.94 6.08
N SER A 14 -3.07 -14.79 5.45
CA SER A 14 -1.75 -15.21 5.93
C SER A 14 -0.86 -13.97 6.13
N ASP A 15 -0.99 -13.35 7.31
CA ASP A 15 -0.09 -12.36 7.89
C ASP A 15 1.18 -13.05 8.38
N SER A 16 1.90 -13.66 7.45
CA SER A 16 3.27 -14.09 7.68
C SER A 16 4.19 -12.92 7.40
N GLN A 17 4.28 -12.00 8.38
CA GLN A 17 5.50 -11.26 8.76
C GLN A 17 5.20 -10.21 9.85
N THR A 18 4.78 -10.68 11.03
CA THR A 18 5.01 -9.94 12.28
C THR A 18 6.38 -10.35 12.84
N VAL A 19 7.44 -9.78 12.25
CA VAL A 19 8.69 -9.58 12.99
C VAL A 19 8.59 -8.22 13.67
N MET A 20 8.20 -8.27 14.95
CA MET A 20 8.31 -7.15 15.87
C MET A 20 9.79 -6.76 16.01
N LEU A 21 10.22 -5.72 15.29
CA LEU A 21 11.36 -4.92 15.72
C LEU A 21 10.84 -3.81 16.62
N SER A 22 10.78 -4.13 17.91
CA SER A 22 10.96 -3.15 18.98
C SER A 22 12.33 -2.50 18.79
N CYS A 23 12.37 -1.27 18.31
CA CYS A 23 13.55 -0.42 18.48
C CYS A 23 13.08 1.01 18.73
N SER A 24 12.99 1.33 20.02
CA SER A 24 12.84 2.68 20.55
C SER A 24 13.98 3.56 20.05
N SER A 25 13.63 4.79 19.71
CA SER A 25 14.55 5.94 19.60
C SER A 25 15.49 5.97 18.37
N ARG A 26 15.08 6.79 17.40
CA ARG A 26 15.92 7.83 16.78
C ARG A 26 17.07 7.36 15.87
N CYS A 27 16.73 6.94 14.65
CA CYS A 27 17.65 7.08 13.51
C CYS A 27 16.90 7.65 12.28
N ILE A 28 17.18 8.93 12.01
CA ILE A 28 16.69 9.71 10.86
C ILE A 28 17.40 9.26 9.55
N CYS A 29 18.42 8.40 9.65
CA CYS A 29 19.36 8.07 8.60
C CYS A 29 18.98 6.86 7.70
N ALA A 30 18.02 6.01 8.09
CA ALA A 30 17.66 4.83 7.29
C ALA A 30 16.65 5.12 6.16
N TRP A 31 16.01 6.30 6.15
CA TRP A 31 14.95 6.61 5.20
C TRP A 31 15.47 7.13 3.84
N ALA A 32 16.62 7.81 3.84
CA ALA A 32 17.23 8.40 2.65
C ALA A 32 17.92 7.37 1.73
N SER A 33 18.00 6.11 2.13
CA SER A 33 18.67 5.04 1.37
C SER A 33 17.78 4.46 0.27
N SER A 34 17.23 5.34 -0.58
CA SER A 34 16.75 5.05 -1.93
C SER A 34 15.50 4.14 -1.98
N LEU A 35 14.41 4.65 -2.54
CA LEU A 35 13.26 3.84 -2.98
C LEU A 35 13.70 2.94 -4.16
N LYS A 36 14.55 1.94 -3.86
CA LYS A 36 15.21 1.09 -4.86
C LYS A 36 14.25 0.13 -5.55
N GLY A 37 13.04 -0.05 -5.01
CA GLY A 37 12.05 -0.92 -5.62
C GLY A 37 10.64 -0.79 -5.05
N PRO A 38 9.67 -1.44 -5.71
CA PRO A 38 8.26 -1.35 -5.35
C PRO A 38 7.92 -2.04 -4.02
N ALA A 39 8.73 -3.00 -3.56
CA ALA A 39 8.57 -3.61 -2.24
C ALA A 39 8.74 -2.59 -1.10
N GLU A 40 9.67 -1.65 -1.23
CA GLU A 40 9.91 -0.60 -0.24
C GLU A 40 8.74 0.40 -0.16
N VAL A 41 8.11 0.67 -1.30
CA VAL A 41 6.87 1.47 -1.36
C VAL A 41 5.77 0.81 -0.54
N VAL A 42 5.55 -0.49 -0.75
CA VAL A 42 4.52 -1.26 -0.02
C VAL A 42 4.84 -1.28 1.47
N HIS A 43 6.10 -1.48 1.85
CA HIS A 43 6.52 -1.45 3.25
C HIS A 43 6.19 -0.11 3.92
N ARG A 44 6.55 1.01 3.28
CA ARG A 44 6.27 2.35 3.80
C ARG A 44 4.77 2.62 3.92
N TYR A 45 4.00 2.22 2.91
CA TYR A 45 2.55 2.37 2.92
C TYR A 45 1.92 1.65 4.11
N LYS A 46 2.31 0.40 4.37
CA LYS A 46 1.89 -0.38 5.54
C LYS A 46 2.31 0.28 6.86
N LYS A 47 3.50 0.87 6.91
CA LYS A 47 4.00 1.57 8.11
C LYS A 47 3.20 2.83 8.42
N VAL A 48 2.81 3.60 7.39
CA VAL A 48 1.92 4.76 7.56
C VAL A 48 0.55 4.29 8.05
N LEU A 49 -0.02 3.23 7.46
CA LEU A 49 -1.30 2.65 7.90
C LEU A 49 -1.29 2.27 9.39
N LYS A 50 -0.22 1.60 9.87
CA LYS A 50 -0.08 1.25 11.29
C LYS A 50 -0.06 2.47 12.21
N ASN A 51 0.53 3.57 11.75
CA ASN A 51 0.61 4.80 12.53
C ASN A 51 -0.69 5.61 12.48
N LEU A 52 -1.48 5.51 11.40
CA LEU A 52 -2.79 6.16 11.34
C LEU A 52 -3.76 5.71 12.42
N GLY A 53 -3.70 4.44 12.83
CA GLY A 53 -4.48 3.98 13.99
C GLY A 53 -4.06 4.61 15.33
N ARG A 54 -2.88 5.23 15.39
CA ARG A 54 -2.30 5.81 16.62
C ARG A 54 -2.33 7.33 16.66
N VAL A 55 -2.43 8.00 15.51
CA VAL A 55 -2.32 9.46 15.40
C VAL A 55 -3.61 10.07 14.91
N ARG A 56 -3.91 11.29 15.34
CA ARG A 56 -5.18 11.96 15.02
C ARG A 56 -5.27 12.48 13.58
N THR A 57 -4.14 12.68 12.90
CA THR A 57 -4.12 13.29 11.56
C THR A 57 -3.18 12.56 10.61
N MET A 58 -3.60 12.50 9.34
CA MET A 58 -2.81 11.93 8.24
C MET A 58 -1.44 12.61 8.12
N SER A 59 -1.39 13.94 8.23
CA SER A 59 -0.15 14.71 8.15
C SER A 59 0.85 14.32 9.24
N GLU A 60 0.38 14.03 10.45
CA GLU A 60 1.25 13.58 11.53
C GLU A 60 1.75 12.16 11.29
N ALA A 61 0.93 11.27 10.72
CA ALA A 61 1.38 9.94 10.30
C ALA A 61 2.49 10.04 9.25
N PHE A 62 2.34 10.92 8.26
CA PHE A 62 3.39 11.15 7.26
C PHE A 62 4.66 11.75 7.88
N ARG A 63 4.52 12.72 8.79
CA ARG A 63 5.66 13.35 9.48
C ARG A 63 6.44 12.36 10.34
N ILE A 64 5.76 11.53 11.14
CA ILE A 64 6.39 10.52 12.00
C ILE A 64 7.11 9.46 11.18
N ASN A 65 6.52 9.06 10.05
CA ASN A 65 7.16 8.11 9.15
C ASN A 65 8.25 8.75 8.30
N ASN A 66 8.44 10.08 8.42
CA ASN A 66 9.19 10.92 7.52
C ASN A 66 8.86 10.49 6.09
N VAL A 67 7.67 10.76 5.57
CA VAL A 67 7.43 10.56 4.13
C VAL A 67 6.71 11.76 3.58
N ASP A 68 7.19 12.26 2.45
CA ASP A 68 6.52 13.33 1.75
C ASP A 68 5.17 12.86 1.17
N ARG A 69 4.15 13.71 1.32
CA ARG A 69 2.78 13.41 0.85
C ARG A 69 2.74 13.21 -0.66
N GLY A 70 3.50 13.99 -1.42
CA GLY A 70 3.62 13.87 -2.87
C GLY A 70 4.24 12.52 -3.26
N THR A 71 5.26 12.08 -2.52
CA THR A 71 5.91 10.78 -2.75
C THR A 71 4.96 9.61 -2.48
N ILE A 72 4.23 9.62 -1.36
CA ILE A 72 3.22 8.58 -1.11
C ILE A 72 2.14 8.62 -2.20
N LYS A 73 1.68 9.81 -2.59
CA LYS A 73 0.67 9.94 -3.64
C LYS A 73 1.14 9.38 -4.98
N MET A 74 2.38 9.67 -5.39
CA MET A 74 2.93 9.17 -6.66
C MET A 74 3.14 7.65 -6.67
N THR A 75 3.45 7.08 -5.51
CA THR A 75 3.74 5.65 -5.38
C THR A 75 2.54 4.83 -4.88
N ALA A 76 1.43 5.49 -4.52
CA ALA A 76 0.19 4.84 -4.09
C ALA A 76 -0.34 3.79 -5.08
N PRO A 77 -0.33 3.99 -6.42
CA PRO A 77 -0.82 2.99 -7.36
C PRO A 77 -0.11 1.64 -7.26
N ILE A 78 1.18 1.65 -6.90
CA ILE A 78 1.98 0.42 -6.69
C ILE A 78 1.43 -0.36 -5.49
N ALA A 79 1.17 0.34 -4.38
CA ALA A 79 0.65 -0.27 -3.16
C ALA A 79 -0.82 -0.69 -3.32
N GLU A 80 -1.65 0.15 -3.94
CA GLU A 80 -3.05 -0.14 -4.23
C GLU A 80 -3.17 -1.38 -5.11
N LEU A 81 -2.44 -1.44 -6.22
CA LEU A 81 -2.46 -2.59 -7.10
C LEU A 81 -2.00 -3.86 -6.39
N LYS A 82 -0.92 -3.83 -5.60
CA LYS A 82 -0.46 -5.02 -4.86
C LYS A 82 -1.48 -5.54 -3.85
N ILE A 83 -2.27 -4.65 -3.22
CA ILE A 83 -3.26 -5.02 -2.20
C ILE A 83 -4.55 -5.54 -2.84
N VAL A 84 -4.97 -4.95 -3.96
CA VAL A 84 -6.20 -5.33 -4.68
C VAL A 84 -5.99 -6.57 -5.53
N ASP A 85 -4.87 -6.62 -6.26
CA ASP A 85 -4.59 -7.63 -7.26
C ASP A 85 -3.07 -7.92 -7.30
N PRO A 86 -2.60 -8.81 -6.42
CA PRO A 86 -1.20 -9.19 -6.39
C PRO A 86 -0.75 -9.91 -7.67
N ASP A 87 -1.67 -10.58 -8.38
CA ASP A 87 -1.38 -11.35 -9.60
C ASP A 87 -0.96 -10.42 -10.74
N THR A 88 -1.75 -9.38 -10.99
CA THR A 88 -1.46 -8.33 -12.00
C THR A 88 -0.16 -7.62 -11.65
N PHE A 89 0.08 -7.36 -10.37
CA PHE A 89 1.35 -6.77 -9.94
C PHE A 89 2.55 -7.65 -10.28
N GLU A 90 2.44 -8.97 -10.17
CA GLU A 90 3.53 -9.90 -10.50
C GLU A 90 3.75 -10.05 -12.02
N THR A 91 2.69 -9.89 -12.82
CA THR A 91 2.83 -9.80 -14.28
C THR A 91 3.60 -8.54 -14.70
N LEU A 92 3.41 -7.43 -13.98
CA LEU A 92 4.15 -6.19 -14.15
C LEU A 92 5.52 -6.31 -13.46
N LYS A 93 6.43 -7.09 -14.03
CA LYS A 93 7.81 -7.18 -13.53
C LYS A 93 8.45 -5.79 -13.50
N PHE A 94 8.95 -5.38 -12.33
CA PHE A 94 9.72 -4.16 -12.17
C PHE A 94 11.20 -4.43 -12.43
N ASP A 95 11.74 -3.78 -13.46
CA ASP A 95 13.17 -3.83 -13.76
C ASP A 95 13.83 -2.48 -13.38
N PRO A 96 14.67 -2.43 -12.32
CA PRO A 96 15.30 -1.18 -11.88
C PRO A 96 16.34 -0.63 -12.86
N ALA A 97 16.78 -1.42 -13.86
CA ALA A 97 17.72 -0.96 -14.88
C ALA A 97 17.02 -0.23 -16.04
N ILE A 98 15.73 -0.50 -16.25
CA ILE A 98 14.95 0.00 -17.39
C ILE A 98 13.88 1.01 -16.94
N ASP A 99 13.16 0.69 -15.87
CA ASP A 99 12.03 1.49 -15.41
C ASP A 99 12.35 2.25 -14.13
N THR A 100 11.98 3.54 -14.12
CA THR A 100 11.91 4.29 -12.87
C THR A 100 10.67 3.91 -12.08
N LEU A 101 10.74 4.02 -10.76
CA LEU A 101 9.61 3.72 -9.86
C LEU A 101 8.36 4.56 -10.19
N LEU A 102 8.53 5.81 -10.64
CA LEU A 102 7.41 6.66 -11.05
C LEU A 102 6.78 6.17 -12.36
N SER A 103 7.60 5.76 -13.34
CA SER A 103 7.10 5.17 -14.58
C SER A 103 6.33 3.88 -14.29
N PHE A 104 6.84 3.06 -13.38
CA PHE A 104 6.17 1.84 -12.94
C PHE A 104 4.84 2.13 -12.24
N ALA A 105 4.79 3.14 -11.36
CA ALA A 105 3.54 3.56 -10.72
C ALA A 105 2.49 4.01 -11.74
N LYS A 106 2.89 4.73 -12.78
CA LYS A 106 1.99 5.11 -13.88
C LYS A 106 1.49 3.89 -14.66
N LYS A 107 2.37 2.93 -14.97
CA LYS A 107 1.97 1.65 -15.59
C LYS A 107 0.95 0.90 -14.73
N CYS A 108 1.17 0.86 -13.41
CA CYS A 108 0.22 0.27 -12.47
C CYS A 108 -1.12 1.00 -12.55
N ALA A 109 -1.14 2.33 -12.47
CA ALA A 109 -2.34 3.15 -12.57
C ALA A 109 -3.16 2.91 -13.86
N THR A 110 -2.48 2.71 -15.01
CA THR A 110 -3.14 2.42 -16.29
C THR A 110 -3.71 1.00 -16.35
N ASN A 111 -3.09 0.03 -15.66
CA ASN A 111 -3.58 -1.35 -15.60
C ASN A 111 -4.70 -1.57 -14.57
N VAL A 112 -4.96 -0.58 -13.70
CA VAL A 112 -6.09 -0.63 -12.77
C VAL A 112 -7.39 -0.40 -13.54
N THR A 113 -8.15 -1.48 -13.75
CA THR A 113 -9.49 -1.45 -14.37
C THR A 113 -10.52 -0.74 -13.49
N VAL A 114 -11.65 -0.33 -14.07
CA VAL A 114 -12.71 0.40 -13.35
C VAL A 114 -13.24 -0.38 -12.14
N ASP A 115 -13.38 -1.70 -12.26
CA ASP A 115 -13.82 -2.56 -11.15
C ASP A 115 -12.83 -2.55 -9.98
N LYS A 116 -11.53 -2.59 -10.28
CA LYS A 116 -10.46 -2.50 -9.27
C LYS A 116 -10.45 -1.12 -8.61
N LYS A 117 -10.78 -0.04 -9.32
CA LYS A 117 -10.93 1.30 -8.73
C LYS A 117 -12.06 1.34 -7.70
N ALA A 118 -13.21 0.72 -7.99
CA ALA A 118 -14.31 0.63 -7.04
C ALA A 118 -13.89 -0.14 -5.77
N GLN A 119 -13.16 -1.24 -5.92
CA GLN A 119 -12.61 -2.01 -4.80
C GLN A 119 -11.58 -1.21 -3.99
N ILE A 120 -10.73 -0.40 -4.64
CA ILE A 120 -9.78 0.50 -3.99
C ILE A 120 -10.53 1.51 -3.11
N GLU A 121 -11.59 2.12 -3.61
CA GLU A 121 -12.36 3.11 -2.84
C GLU A 121 -13.11 2.47 -1.66
N ASP A 122 -13.67 1.27 -1.83
CA ASP A 122 -14.24 0.49 -0.72
C ASP A 122 -13.18 0.13 0.33
N MET A 123 -11.98 -0.27 -0.10
CA MET A 123 -10.87 -0.55 0.83
C MET A 123 -10.33 0.69 1.53
N LYS A 124 -10.39 1.88 0.89
CA LYS A 124 -10.11 3.17 1.54
C LYS A 124 -11.16 3.49 2.61
N ALA A 125 -12.44 3.28 2.30
CA ALA A 125 -13.54 3.48 3.25
C ALA A 125 -13.43 2.55 4.47
N LYS A 126 -12.98 1.30 4.24
CA LYS A 126 -12.70 0.32 5.31
C LYS A 126 -11.41 0.60 6.10
N GLY A 127 -10.63 1.62 5.72
CA GLY A 127 -9.36 1.95 6.37
C GLY A 127 -8.22 0.97 6.08
N LYS A 128 -8.37 0.08 5.08
CA LYS A 128 -7.32 -0.84 4.62
C LYS A 128 -6.32 -0.17 3.68
N LEU A 129 -6.73 0.94 3.06
CA LEU A 129 -5.89 1.79 2.22
C LEU A 129 -5.87 3.23 2.77
N LEU A 130 -4.79 3.95 2.50
CA LEU A 130 -4.68 5.37 2.84
C LEU A 130 -5.72 6.15 2.04
N PRO A 131 -6.47 7.07 2.67
CA PRO A 131 -7.41 7.97 1.98
C PRO A 131 -6.64 9.05 1.20
N LEU A 132 -5.89 8.62 0.19
CA LEU A 132 -5.17 9.46 -0.74
C LEU A 132 -5.86 9.37 -2.09
N LEU A 133 -6.54 10.46 -2.46
CA LEU A 133 -7.08 10.62 -3.80
C LEU A 133 -5.95 10.98 -4.77
N MET A 134 -5.58 10.00 -5.58
CA MET A 134 -4.92 10.29 -6.85
C MET A 134 -6.00 10.70 -7.84
N LYS A 135 -5.87 11.89 -8.44
CA LYS A 135 -6.68 12.27 -9.60
C LYS A 135 -6.09 11.48 -10.76
N TYR A 136 -6.83 10.48 -11.22
CA TYR A 136 -6.57 9.79 -12.48
C TYR A 136 -7.03 10.67 -13.64
#